data_AF-A0A1I2J472-F1
#
_entry.id   AF-A0A1I2J472-F1
#
_cell.length_a   1.000
_cell.length_b   1.000
_cell.length_c   1.000
_cell.angle_alpha   90.00
_cell.angle_beta   90.00
_cell.angle_gamma   90.00
#
_symmetry.space_group_name_H-M   'P 1'
#
loop_
_entity.id
_entity.type
_entity.pdbx_description
1 polymer ?
#
loop_
_entity_poly.entity_id
_entity_poly.type
_entity_poly.pdbx_seq_one_letter_code
_entity_poly.pdbx_strand_id
1 'polypeptide(L)'
;MGKLNIKKHNGRYTITCISDLDKKEIAKILIQFVTSDSEQLLFEYFRADPYYWDEDMVKSDKEDFYDLFLNNKLLFHNESTKDNLILKISELLKNYCEYDGKEVNEVTLNEFAFPENIVESIKTLIYEVVLTEEDPKILNFINGKIEFINHSWYDMETDKLKSNPLANVRWYKVQDMDEIVGAISITEVYFKCLLHQKNSELENYDCAIIYYEAESDFHLEVVEVEHGFFEKKVLPKLNNLFQDISFSHTEE
;
A
#
# COMPACT_ATOMS: atom_id res chain seq x y z
N MET A 1 -4.78 25.31 -13.55
CA MET A 1 -4.94 23.86 -13.76
C MET A 1 -3.57 23.30 -14.07
N GLY A 2 -3.23 22.15 -13.49
CA GLY A 2 -1.88 21.59 -13.53
C GLY A 2 -1.45 21.13 -14.92
N LYS A 3 -0.14 20.99 -15.11
CA LYS A 3 0.44 20.35 -16.29
C LYS A 3 0.72 18.89 -15.97
N LEU A 4 0.24 17.97 -16.80
CA LEU A 4 0.53 16.54 -16.65
C LEU A 4 1.69 16.15 -17.57
N ASN A 5 2.63 15.38 -17.03
CA ASN A 5 3.67 14.73 -17.79
C ASN A 5 3.46 13.22 -17.76
N ILE A 6 3.24 12.64 -18.94
CA ILE A 6 2.96 11.23 -19.14
C ILE A 6 4.14 10.62 -19.87
N LYS A 7 4.77 9.63 -19.23
CA LYS A 7 5.85 8.83 -19.82
C LYS A 7 5.32 7.44 -20.10
N LYS A 8 5.62 6.88 -21.26
CA LYS A 8 5.34 5.47 -21.58
C LYS A 8 6.65 4.68 -21.63
N HIS A 9 6.68 3.54 -20.94
CA HIS A 9 7.82 2.63 -20.86
C HIS A 9 7.32 1.19 -20.76
N ASN A 10 7.69 0.32 -21.72
CA ASN A 10 7.33 -1.11 -21.74
C ASN A 10 5.84 -1.43 -21.47
N GLY A 11 4.93 -0.68 -22.10
CA GLY A 11 3.49 -0.88 -21.94
C GLY A 11 2.91 -0.35 -20.61
N ARG A 12 3.73 0.32 -19.80
CA ARG A 12 3.30 1.05 -18.61
C ARG A 12 3.32 2.55 -18.86
N TYR A 13 2.44 3.27 -18.18
CA TYR A 13 2.42 4.73 -18.20
C TYR A 13 2.71 5.27 -16.82
N THR A 14 3.56 6.28 -16.72
CA THR A 14 3.78 7.03 -15.49
C THR A 14 3.23 8.43 -15.71
N ILE A 15 2.25 8.81 -14.89
CA ILE A 15 1.68 10.15 -14.85
C ILE A 15 2.31 10.88 -13.68
N THR A 16 2.91 12.03 -13.98
CA THR A 16 3.48 12.97 -13.01
C THR A 16 2.84 14.33 -13.25
N CYS A 17 2.66 15.13 -12.20
CA CYS A 17 2.23 16.52 -12.35
C CYS A 17 3.41 17.44 -12.01
N ILE A 18 3.51 18.58 -12.71
CA ILE A 18 4.60 19.56 -12.49
C ILE A 18 4.48 20.26 -11.12
N SER A 19 3.40 20.00 -10.38
CA SER A 19 3.18 20.36 -8.97
C SER A 19 2.48 19.19 -8.26
N ASP A 20 2.67 19.02 -6.95
CA ASP A 20 2.00 17.98 -6.14
C ASP A 20 0.54 17.77 -6.59
N LEU A 21 0.19 16.55 -6.99
CA LEU A 21 -1.20 16.20 -7.26
C LEU A 21 -1.94 16.17 -5.93
N ASP A 22 -2.78 17.17 -5.68
CA ASP A 22 -3.71 17.04 -4.56
C ASP A 22 -4.63 15.83 -4.78
N LYS A 23 -5.17 15.29 -3.68
CA LYS A 23 -6.01 14.09 -3.72
C LYS A 23 -7.23 14.23 -4.63
N LYS A 24 -7.73 15.46 -4.85
CA LYS A 24 -8.86 15.72 -5.75
C LYS A 24 -8.41 15.68 -7.21
N GLU A 25 -7.23 16.18 -7.56
CA GLU A 25 -6.69 16.04 -8.91
C GLU A 25 -6.42 14.57 -9.24
N ILE A 26 -5.87 13.79 -8.31
CA ILE A 26 -5.73 12.33 -8.47
C ILE A 26 -7.09 11.69 -8.72
N ALA A 27 -8.09 11.99 -7.88
CA ALA A 27 -9.42 11.42 -8.02
C ALA A 27 -10.08 11.78 -9.37
N LYS A 28 -9.85 13.00 -9.90
CA LYS A 28 -10.33 13.41 -11.24
C LYS A 28 -9.71 12.55 -12.34
N ILE A 29 -8.41 12.24 -12.22
CA ILE A 29 -7.70 11.36 -13.15
C ILE A 29 -8.28 9.95 -13.09
N LEU A 30 -8.44 9.38 -11.89
CA LEU A 30 -8.96 8.02 -11.69
C LEU A 30 -10.35 7.82 -12.29
N ILE A 31 -11.26 8.79 -12.15
CA ILE A 31 -12.60 8.70 -12.74
C ILE A 31 -12.56 8.54 -14.27
N GLN A 32 -11.51 9.05 -14.94
CA GLN A 32 -11.42 8.94 -16.40
C GLN A 32 -11.21 7.51 -16.89
N PHE A 33 -10.72 6.62 -16.02
CA PHE A 33 -10.53 5.19 -16.33
C PHE A 33 -11.86 4.45 -16.46
N VAL A 34 -12.92 4.90 -15.77
CA VAL A 34 -14.25 4.33 -15.92
C VAL A 34 -14.87 4.82 -17.23
N THR A 35 -15.17 3.89 -18.12
CA THR A 35 -15.66 4.11 -19.48
C THR A 35 -17.06 3.59 -19.72
N SER A 36 -17.58 2.74 -18.84
CA SER A 36 -18.95 2.22 -18.90
C SER A 36 -19.57 2.07 -17.51
N ASP A 37 -20.89 1.91 -17.47
CA ASP A 37 -21.61 1.58 -16.23
C ASP A 37 -21.31 0.16 -15.71
N SER A 38 -20.68 -0.69 -16.51
CA SER A 38 -20.24 -2.03 -16.09
C SER A 38 -18.89 -2.01 -15.37
N GLU A 39 -18.18 -0.89 -15.39
CA GLU A 39 -16.87 -0.75 -14.78
C GLU A 39 -16.95 -0.15 -13.37
N GLN A 40 -15.97 -0.48 -12.53
CA GLN A 40 -15.82 0.08 -11.20
C GLN A 40 -14.34 0.18 -10.80
N LEU A 41 -14.05 1.11 -9.90
CA LEU A 41 -12.75 1.20 -9.24
C LEU A 41 -12.80 0.42 -7.93
N LEU A 42 -11.87 -0.52 -7.80
CA LEU A 42 -11.65 -1.28 -6.56
C LEU A 42 -10.35 -0.82 -5.94
N PHE A 43 -10.40 -0.34 -4.72
CA PHE A 43 -9.22 0.05 -3.96
C PHE A 43 -8.69 -1.11 -3.14
N GLU A 44 -7.38 -1.25 -3.15
CA GLU A 44 -6.66 -2.16 -2.28
C GLU A 44 -6.71 -1.60 -0.86
N TYR A 45 -7.35 -2.33 0.04
CA TYR A 45 -7.07 -2.23 1.46
C TYR A 45 -6.00 -3.26 1.78
N PHE A 46 -4.74 -2.85 1.58
CA PHE A 46 -3.59 -3.62 2.01
C PHE A 46 -3.43 -3.44 3.51
N ARG A 47 -3.47 -4.55 4.23
CA ARG A 47 -2.83 -4.60 5.53
C ARG A 47 -1.40 -5.03 5.26
N ALA A 48 -0.43 -4.22 5.67
CA ALA A 48 0.95 -4.67 5.71
C ALA A 48 0.99 -6.01 6.43
N ASP A 49 1.24 -7.06 5.65
CA ASP A 49 1.49 -8.38 6.18
C ASP A 49 2.95 -8.37 6.67
N PRO A 50 3.20 -8.47 7.98
CA PRO A 50 4.56 -8.53 8.48
C PRO A 50 5.34 -9.76 7.97
N TYR A 51 4.71 -10.72 7.28
CA TYR A 51 5.41 -11.80 6.57
C TYR A 51 6.02 -11.39 5.22
N TYR A 52 5.69 -10.20 4.67
CA TYR A 52 6.37 -9.65 3.47
C TYR A 52 7.81 -9.18 3.78
N TRP A 53 8.23 -9.30 5.04
CA TRP A 53 9.56 -8.98 5.52
C TRP A 53 10.41 -10.22 5.27
N ASP A 54 10.80 -10.36 4.01
CA ASP A 54 11.62 -11.45 3.49
C ASP A 54 12.81 -11.74 4.41
N GLU A 55 13.30 -12.98 4.38
CA GLU A 55 14.44 -13.45 5.17
C GLU A 55 15.67 -12.52 5.06
N ASP A 56 15.75 -11.69 4.02
CA ASP A 56 16.82 -10.74 3.77
C ASP A 56 16.72 -9.41 4.57
N MET A 57 15.53 -8.96 4.99
CA MET A 57 15.39 -7.89 5.99
C MET A 57 15.63 -8.38 7.43
N VAL A 58 15.48 -9.69 7.65
CA VAL A 58 15.86 -10.35 8.91
C VAL A 58 17.37 -10.67 8.95
N LYS A 59 18.04 -10.65 7.78
CA LYS A 59 19.50 -10.79 7.64
C LYS A 59 20.26 -9.47 7.64
N SER A 60 19.62 -8.31 7.47
CA SER A 60 20.27 -7.06 7.92
C SER A 60 20.48 -7.20 9.43
N ASP A 61 21.71 -7.00 9.88
CA ASP A 61 22.14 -7.26 11.25
C ASP A 61 21.06 -6.86 12.26
N LYS A 62 20.83 -7.69 13.29
CA LYS A 62 19.73 -7.61 14.27
C LYS A 62 19.45 -6.21 14.86
N GLU A 63 20.35 -5.26 14.68
CA GLU A 63 20.26 -3.84 15.03
C GLU A 63 19.30 -3.05 14.09
N ASP A 64 19.15 -3.44 12.82
CA ASP A 64 18.37 -2.69 11.81
C ASP A 64 16.86 -3.01 11.81
N PHE A 65 16.45 -4.20 12.25
CA PHE A 65 15.04 -4.64 12.19
C PHE A 65 14.11 -3.70 12.98
N TYR A 66 14.56 -3.26 14.17
CA TYR A 66 13.75 -2.44 15.05
C TYR A 66 13.63 -0.99 14.56
N ASP A 67 14.73 -0.40 14.10
CA ASP A 67 14.71 0.94 13.51
C ASP A 67 13.95 0.95 12.19
N LEU A 68 14.08 -0.10 11.37
CA LEU A 68 13.30 -0.27 10.15
C LEU A 68 11.81 -0.42 10.45
N PHE A 69 11.45 -1.07 11.57
CA PHE A 69 10.09 -1.19 12.07
C PHE A 69 9.49 0.13 12.56
N LEU A 70 10.15 0.83 13.49
CA LEU A 70 9.64 2.09 14.04
C LEU A 70 9.52 3.20 13.00
N ASN A 71 10.34 3.16 11.96
CA ASN A 71 10.37 4.17 10.90
C ASN A 71 9.48 3.80 9.71
N ASN A 72 8.84 2.62 9.71
CA ASN A 72 7.97 2.21 8.61
C ASN A 72 6.61 2.90 8.71
N LYS A 73 6.45 4.00 7.96
CA LYS A 73 5.20 4.75 7.84
C LYS A 73 4.03 3.92 7.27
N LEU A 74 4.28 2.77 6.65
CA LEU A 74 3.24 1.90 6.11
C LEU A 74 2.61 0.99 7.18
N LEU A 75 3.25 0.83 8.34
CA LEU A 75 2.76 -0.03 9.43
C LEU A 75 1.83 0.68 10.41
N PHE A 76 2.01 1.99 10.56
CA PHE A 76 1.30 2.76 11.58
C PHE A 76 0.42 3.80 10.92
N HIS A 77 -0.88 3.54 10.90
CA HIS A 77 -1.89 4.51 10.43
C HIS A 77 -2.08 5.68 11.41
N ASN A 78 -1.62 5.54 12.67
CA ASN A 78 -1.60 6.63 13.64
C ASN A 78 -0.44 6.48 14.64
N GLU A 79 0.09 7.60 15.13
CA GLU A 79 1.18 7.65 16.12
C GLU A 79 0.82 6.99 17.46
N SER A 80 -0.46 7.00 17.86
CA SER A 80 -0.89 6.39 19.12
C SER A 80 -0.75 4.86 19.13
N THR A 81 -0.95 4.19 18.00
CA THR A 81 -0.76 2.75 17.82
C THR A 81 0.72 2.40 17.88
N LYS A 82 1.55 3.24 17.27
CA LYS A 82 3.01 3.14 17.36
C LYS A 82 3.49 3.27 18.81
N ASP A 83 3.02 4.29 19.52
CA ASP A 83 3.36 4.51 20.93
C ASP A 83 2.92 3.34 21.83
N ASN A 84 1.69 2.84 21.65
CA ASN A 84 1.18 1.68 22.40
C ASN A 84 2.05 0.43 22.16
N LEU A 85 2.45 0.19 20.93
CA LEU A 85 3.30 -0.94 20.59
C LEU A 85 4.71 -0.81 21.17
N ILE A 86 5.31 0.39 21.12
CA ILE A 86 6.60 0.68 21.76
C ILE A 86 6.52 0.38 23.27
N LEU A 87 5.45 0.77 23.94
CA LEU A 87 5.26 0.49 25.37
C LEU A 87 5.18 -1.01 25.65
N LYS A 88 4.39 -1.76 24.88
CA LYS A 88 4.25 -3.22 25.05
C LYS A 88 5.56 -3.96 24.77
N ILE A 89 6.32 -3.56 23.76
CA ILE A 89 7.65 -4.12 23.46
C ILE A 89 8.62 -3.80 24.61
N SER A 90 8.63 -2.55 25.08
CA SER A 90 9.49 -2.14 26.19
C SER A 90 9.21 -2.93 27.48
N GLU A 91 7.94 -3.20 27.77
CA GLU A 91 7.53 -4.04 28.90
C GLU A 91 7.98 -5.49 28.73
N LEU A 92 7.82 -6.07 27.54
CA LEU A 92 8.29 -7.42 27.21
C LEU A 92 9.81 -7.56 27.43
N LEU A 93 10.58 -6.58 26.95
CA LEU A 93 12.04 -6.57 27.08
C LEU A 93 12.48 -6.39 28.53
N LYS A 94 11.82 -5.51 29.28
CA LYS A 94 12.07 -5.33 30.71
C LYS A 94 11.86 -6.62 31.49
N ASN A 95 10.74 -7.31 31.23
CA ASN A 95 10.44 -8.61 31.87
C ASN A 95 11.51 -9.66 31.55
N TYR A 96 12.04 -9.67 30.32
CA TYR A 96 13.13 -10.55 29.94
C TYR A 96 14.43 -10.22 30.70
N CYS A 97 14.84 -8.94 30.75
CA CYS A 97 16.03 -8.51 31.47
C CYS A 97 15.98 -8.86 32.96
N GLU A 98 14.83 -8.69 33.60
CA GLU A 98 14.61 -9.06 35.00
C GLU A 98 14.72 -10.58 35.21
N TYR A 99 14.18 -11.39 34.29
CA TYR A 99 14.29 -12.85 34.34
C TYR A 99 15.73 -13.34 34.14
N ASP A 100 16.49 -12.70 33.24
CA ASP A 100 17.88 -13.04 32.90
C ASP A 100 18.91 -12.44 33.88
N GLY A 101 18.44 -11.72 34.92
CA GLY A 101 19.29 -11.11 35.95
C GLY A 101 20.17 -9.95 35.46
N LYS A 102 19.78 -9.29 34.36
CA LYS A 102 20.49 -8.15 33.77
C LYS A 102 19.95 -6.83 34.35
N GLU A 103 20.84 -5.84 34.55
CA GLU A 103 20.39 -4.51 34.99
C GLU A 103 19.52 -3.85 33.92
N VAL A 104 18.36 -3.35 34.35
CA VAL A 104 17.32 -2.72 33.51
C VAL A 104 17.67 -1.26 33.14
N ASN A 105 18.88 -0.81 33.48
CA ASN A 105 19.28 0.58 33.30
C ASN A 105 19.55 0.86 31.81
N GLU A 106 18.57 1.51 31.20
CA GLU A 106 18.55 1.95 29.80
C GLU A 106 18.74 0.79 28.81
N VAL A 107 17.70 -0.04 28.67
CA VAL A 107 17.55 -0.88 27.48
C VAL A 107 17.40 0.06 26.28
N THR A 108 18.52 0.50 25.70
CA THR A 108 18.56 1.00 24.34
C THR A 108 18.30 -0.19 23.43
N LEU A 109 17.19 -0.10 22.69
CA LEU A 109 16.70 -1.14 21.78
C LEU A 109 17.72 -1.55 20.70
N ASN A 110 18.81 -0.78 20.56
CA ASN A 110 19.81 -0.91 19.52
C ASN A 110 21.07 -1.69 19.97
N GLU A 111 21.18 -2.14 21.23
CA GLU A 111 22.44 -2.74 21.75
C GLU A 111 22.34 -4.22 22.16
N PHE A 112 21.20 -4.90 21.94
CA PHE A 112 21.00 -6.28 22.37
C PHE A 112 20.73 -7.24 21.20
N ALA A 113 21.62 -8.22 21.03
CA ALA A 113 21.31 -9.44 20.30
C ALA A 113 20.31 -10.27 21.14
N PHE A 114 19.02 -10.04 20.94
CA PHE A 114 17.97 -10.79 21.63
C PHE A 114 17.99 -12.28 21.21
N PRO A 115 17.69 -13.20 22.13
CA PRO A 115 17.46 -14.58 21.75
C PRO A 115 16.20 -14.70 20.88
N GLU A 116 16.20 -15.72 20.02
CA GLU A 116 15.21 -15.91 18.94
C GLU A 116 13.75 -15.93 19.45
N ASN A 117 13.52 -16.48 20.64
CA ASN A 117 12.20 -16.52 21.26
C ASN A 117 11.64 -15.13 21.64
N ILE A 118 12.51 -14.18 21.99
CA ILE A 118 12.12 -12.80 22.30
C ILE A 118 11.81 -12.04 21.01
N VAL A 119 12.63 -12.24 19.97
CA VAL A 119 12.36 -11.72 18.63
C VAL A 119 11.01 -12.21 18.12
N GLU A 120 10.71 -13.49 18.27
CA GLU A 120 9.43 -14.06 17.84
C GLU A 120 8.23 -13.54 18.65
N SER A 121 8.42 -13.27 19.94
CA SER A 121 7.40 -12.66 20.80
C SER A 121 7.12 -11.20 20.39
N ILE A 122 8.16 -10.44 20.03
CA ILE A 122 8.03 -9.08 19.48
C ILE A 122 7.27 -9.13 18.15
N LYS A 123 7.63 -10.03 17.23
CA LYS A 123 6.90 -10.21 15.97
C LYS A 123 5.42 -10.52 16.19
N THR A 124 5.11 -11.42 17.12
CA THR A 124 3.73 -11.79 17.47
C THR A 124 2.96 -10.59 18.03
N LEU A 125 3.58 -9.81 18.91
CA LEU A 125 2.96 -8.62 19.49
C LEU A 125 2.70 -7.52 18.43
N ILE A 126 3.66 -7.31 17.54
CA ILE A 126 3.52 -6.42 16.38
C ILE A 126 2.34 -6.89 15.52
N TYR A 127 2.32 -8.18 15.20
CA TYR A 127 1.25 -8.80 14.43
C TYR A 127 -0.10 -8.58 15.11
N GLU A 128 -0.23 -8.85 16.41
CA GLU A 128 -1.48 -8.64 17.14
C GLU A 128 -1.92 -7.18 17.16
N VAL A 129 -1.02 -6.21 17.29
CA VAL A 129 -1.40 -4.79 17.32
C VAL A 129 -1.78 -4.29 15.93
N VAL A 130 -0.98 -4.57 14.90
CA VAL A 130 -1.29 -4.23 13.50
C VAL A 130 -2.58 -4.95 13.04
N LEU A 131 -2.68 -6.23 13.40
CA LEU A 131 -3.82 -7.06 13.77
C LEU A 131 -5.18 -6.46 14.16
N THR A 132 -5.16 -5.64 15.20
CA THR A 132 -6.34 -5.40 16.04
C THR A 132 -6.71 -3.92 16.14
N GLU A 133 -5.76 -3.01 15.88
CA GLU A 133 -6.01 -1.58 15.84
C GLU A 133 -6.32 -1.11 14.42
N GLU A 134 -7.44 -1.55 13.86
CA GLU A 134 -8.00 -0.90 12.68
C GLU A 134 -8.67 0.42 13.13
N ASP A 135 -8.26 1.57 12.55
CA ASP A 135 -8.90 2.85 12.85
C ASP A 135 -10.41 2.72 12.60
N PRO A 136 -11.28 2.92 13.61
CA PRO A 136 -12.72 2.80 13.46
C PRO A 136 -13.28 3.65 12.31
N LYS A 137 -12.63 4.77 11.95
CA LYS A 137 -13.01 5.59 10.80
C LYS A 137 -12.71 4.91 9.47
N ILE A 138 -11.55 4.27 9.33
CA ILE A 138 -11.18 3.49 8.15
C ILE A 138 -12.15 2.31 8.01
N LEU A 139 -12.41 1.60 9.10
CA LEU A 139 -13.39 0.52 9.11
C LEU A 139 -14.78 0.98 8.75
N ASN A 140 -15.27 2.07 9.35
CA ASN A 140 -16.58 2.61 9.01
C ASN A 140 -16.66 3.05 7.55
N PHE A 141 -15.54 3.50 6.96
CA PHE A 141 -15.49 3.85 5.56
C PHE A 141 -15.51 2.62 4.64
N ILE A 142 -14.80 1.54 4.98
CA ILE A 142 -14.66 0.34 4.14
C ILE A 142 -15.80 -0.68 4.35
N ASN A 143 -16.39 -0.72 5.55
CA ASN A 143 -17.42 -1.68 5.91
C ASN A 143 -18.65 -1.56 4.99
N GLY A 144 -19.10 -2.70 4.45
CA GLY A 144 -20.18 -2.76 3.47
C GLY A 144 -19.80 -2.37 2.04
N LYS A 145 -18.53 -1.99 1.80
CA LYS A 145 -17.99 -1.70 0.47
C LYS A 145 -17.02 -2.75 -0.05
N ILE A 146 -16.65 -3.73 0.78
CA ILE A 146 -15.79 -4.85 0.39
C ILE A 146 -16.51 -5.68 -0.66
N GLU A 147 -15.90 -5.81 -1.84
CA GLU A 147 -16.40 -6.62 -2.95
C GLU A 147 -15.66 -7.96 -3.03
N PHE A 148 -14.35 -7.95 -2.79
CA PHE A 148 -13.53 -9.15 -2.85
C PHE A 148 -12.65 -9.25 -1.61
N ILE A 149 -12.53 -10.47 -1.09
CA ILE A 149 -11.56 -10.82 -0.07
C ILE A 149 -10.76 -11.99 -0.62
N ASN A 150 -9.50 -11.74 -0.94
CA ASN A 150 -8.61 -12.81 -1.37
C ASN A 150 -7.84 -13.33 -0.15
N HIS A 151 -8.25 -14.49 0.34
CA HIS A 151 -7.57 -15.20 1.42
C HIS A 151 -6.47 -16.15 0.93
N SER A 152 -6.15 -16.13 -0.36
CA SER A 152 -5.08 -16.98 -0.88
C SER A 152 -3.74 -16.48 -0.35
N TRP A 153 -3.20 -17.22 0.61
CA TRP A 153 -1.87 -17.02 1.16
C TRP A 153 -0.82 -17.70 0.29
N TYR A 154 0.42 -17.28 0.46
CA TYR A 154 1.63 -17.95 -0.02
C TYR A 154 1.58 -19.47 0.27
N ASP A 155 1.47 -20.29 -0.77
CA ASP A 155 1.64 -21.74 -0.70
C ASP A 155 3.14 -22.01 -0.86
N MET A 156 3.81 -22.24 0.27
CA MET A 156 5.24 -22.53 0.32
C MET A 156 5.62 -23.75 -0.52
N GLU A 157 4.70 -24.68 -0.77
CA GLU A 157 5.02 -25.94 -1.45
C GLU A 157 5.11 -25.79 -2.97
N THR A 158 4.47 -24.77 -3.56
CA THR A 158 4.31 -24.70 -5.01
C THR A 158 5.09 -23.57 -5.69
N ASP A 159 5.69 -22.63 -4.94
CA ASP A 159 6.45 -21.46 -5.45
C ASP A 159 5.69 -20.62 -6.50
N LYS A 160 4.40 -20.90 -6.71
CA LYS A 160 3.53 -20.29 -7.72
C LYS A 160 2.93 -18.96 -7.29
N LEU A 161 3.03 -18.61 -6.01
CA LEU A 161 2.39 -17.43 -5.41
C LEU A 161 3.29 -16.21 -5.30
N LYS A 162 4.58 -16.32 -5.63
CA LYS A 162 5.54 -15.19 -5.63
C LYS A 162 5.16 -14.02 -6.54
N SER A 163 4.14 -14.15 -7.38
CA SER A 163 3.77 -13.12 -8.35
C SER A 163 2.28 -12.76 -8.38
N ASN A 164 1.46 -13.13 -7.38
CA ASN A 164 0.05 -12.72 -7.39
C ASN A 164 -0.14 -11.40 -6.62
N PRO A 165 -0.24 -10.24 -7.31
CA PRO A 165 -0.43 -8.94 -6.66
C PRO A 165 -1.80 -8.79 -5.98
N LEU A 166 -2.65 -9.82 -6.01
CA LEU A 166 -3.99 -9.84 -5.41
C LEU A 166 -4.06 -10.69 -4.12
N ALA A 167 -2.97 -11.35 -3.72
CA ALA A 167 -2.94 -12.28 -2.59
C ALA A 167 -3.02 -11.55 -1.23
N ASN A 168 -3.81 -12.07 -0.30
CA ASN A 168 -4.01 -11.51 1.04
C ASN A 168 -4.49 -10.03 1.06
N VAL A 169 -5.40 -9.67 0.14
CA VAL A 169 -5.91 -8.30 0.00
C VAL A 169 -7.43 -8.26 0.10
N ARG A 170 -7.94 -7.21 0.76
CA ARG A 170 -9.36 -6.81 0.68
C ARG A 170 -9.52 -5.72 -0.36
N TRP A 171 -10.44 -5.92 -1.30
CA TRP A 171 -10.75 -4.95 -2.35
C TRP A 171 -12.12 -4.36 -2.09
N TYR A 172 -12.19 -3.03 -1.99
CA TYR A 172 -13.44 -2.32 -1.73
C TYR A 172 -13.78 -1.36 -2.85
N LYS A 173 -15.09 -1.27 -3.17
CA LYS A 173 -15.58 -0.36 -4.19
C LYS A 173 -15.72 1.05 -3.66
N VAL A 174 -15.53 2.01 -4.56
CA VAL A 174 -15.89 3.42 -4.37
C VAL A 174 -16.89 3.84 -5.44
N GLN A 175 -17.85 4.67 -5.06
CA GLN A 175 -18.99 5.02 -5.93
C GLN A 175 -18.86 6.40 -6.57
N ASP A 176 -18.22 7.34 -5.87
CA ASP A 176 -18.15 8.72 -6.29
C ASP A 176 -16.79 9.36 -5.97
N MET A 177 -16.68 10.62 -6.39
CA MET A 177 -15.48 11.43 -6.22
C MET A 177 -15.06 11.58 -4.75
N ASP A 178 -16.01 11.75 -3.84
CA ASP A 178 -15.72 11.96 -2.42
C ASP A 178 -15.21 10.66 -1.79
N GLU A 179 -15.77 9.51 -2.18
CA GLU A 179 -15.27 8.20 -1.78
C GLU A 179 -13.88 7.90 -2.36
N ILE A 180 -13.59 8.29 -3.59
CA ILE A 180 -12.23 8.15 -4.16
C ILE A 180 -11.23 8.98 -3.35
N VAL A 181 -11.54 10.24 -3.05
CA VAL A 181 -10.67 11.09 -2.21
C VAL A 181 -10.52 10.51 -0.80
N GLY A 182 -11.59 9.95 -0.25
CA GLY A 182 -11.58 9.22 1.02
C GLY A 182 -10.62 8.03 0.98
N ALA A 183 -10.69 7.20 -0.05
CA ALA A 183 -9.82 6.05 -0.26
C ALA A 183 -8.35 6.45 -0.39
N ILE A 184 -8.03 7.49 -1.18
CA ILE A 184 -6.68 8.06 -1.27
C ILE A 184 -6.22 8.64 0.08
N SER A 185 -7.14 8.99 0.97
CA SER A 185 -6.80 9.53 2.29
C SER A 185 -6.55 8.45 3.35
N ILE A 186 -6.88 7.19 3.08
CA ILE A 186 -6.57 6.07 3.98
C ILE A 186 -5.06 5.85 4.04
N THR A 187 -4.36 6.12 2.93
CA THR A 187 -2.91 5.93 2.80
C THR A 187 -2.24 7.21 2.29
N GLU A 188 -1.36 7.80 3.10
CA GLU A 188 -0.76 9.11 2.76
C GLU A 188 0.26 9.05 1.62
N VAL A 189 0.93 7.90 1.44
CA VAL A 189 2.13 7.78 0.59
C VAL A 189 2.01 6.77 -0.54
N TYR A 190 0.98 5.91 -0.53
CA TYR A 190 0.83 4.82 -1.49
C TYR A 190 -0.61 4.34 -1.59
N PHE A 191 -1.15 4.13 -2.79
CA PHE A 191 -2.37 3.32 -2.95
C PHE A 191 -2.31 2.50 -4.23
N LYS A 192 -3.13 1.46 -4.28
CA LYS A 192 -3.37 0.69 -5.50
C LYS A 192 -4.86 0.55 -5.73
N CYS A 193 -5.29 0.76 -6.97
CA CYS A 193 -6.65 0.50 -7.37
C CYS A 193 -6.72 -0.22 -8.72
N LEU A 194 -7.77 -1.00 -8.91
CA LEU A 194 -8.05 -1.73 -10.14
C LEU A 194 -9.26 -1.13 -10.83
N LEU A 195 -9.19 -1.04 -12.16
CA LEU A 195 -10.37 -0.94 -13.00
C LEU A 195 -10.89 -2.36 -13.26
N HIS A 196 -12.12 -2.63 -12.84
CA HIS A 196 -12.69 -3.98 -12.82
C HIS A 196 -14.10 -3.99 -13.43
N GLN A 197 -14.42 -5.05 -14.17
CA GLN A 197 -15.77 -5.28 -14.68
C GLN A 197 -16.67 -5.88 -13.59
N LYS A 198 -17.77 -5.21 -13.29
CA LYS A 198 -18.79 -5.69 -12.33
C LYS A 198 -19.18 -7.14 -12.66
N ASN A 199 -19.27 -7.97 -11.62
CA ASN A 199 -19.59 -9.40 -11.70
C ASN A 199 -18.56 -10.28 -12.43
N SER A 200 -17.35 -9.79 -12.71
CA SER A 200 -16.24 -10.64 -13.16
C SER A 200 -15.36 -11.08 -11.98
N GLU A 201 -14.57 -12.15 -12.18
CA GLU A 201 -13.52 -12.54 -11.23
C GLU A 201 -12.49 -11.41 -11.10
N LEU A 202 -11.89 -11.25 -9.91
CA LEU A 202 -10.97 -10.15 -9.62
C LEU A 202 -9.72 -10.19 -10.51
N GLU A 203 -9.29 -11.39 -10.88
CA GLU A 203 -8.16 -11.68 -11.75
C GLU A 203 -8.33 -11.10 -13.17
N ASN A 204 -9.57 -10.82 -13.59
CA ASN A 204 -9.89 -10.26 -14.89
C ASN A 204 -10.04 -8.73 -14.85
N TYR A 205 -9.17 -8.04 -14.11
CA TYR A 205 -9.13 -6.58 -14.10
C TYR A 205 -8.57 -6.03 -15.43
N ASP A 206 -9.03 -4.86 -15.84
CA ASP A 206 -8.63 -4.24 -17.10
C ASP A 206 -7.32 -3.44 -16.97
N CYS A 207 -7.15 -2.80 -15.82
CA CYS A 207 -6.01 -1.93 -15.52
C CYS A 207 -5.73 -1.91 -14.02
N ALA A 208 -4.46 -1.89 -13.64
CA ALA A 208 -4.02 -1.53 -12.30
C ALA A 208 -3.44 -0.11 -12.32
N ILE A 209 -3.74 0.65 -11.28
CA ILE A 209 -3.26 2.02 -11.09
C ILE A 209 -2.62 2.08 -9.72
N ILE A 210 -1.35 2.48 -9.67
CA ILE A 210 -0.52 2.45 -8.48
C ILE A 210 -0.01 3.87 -8.25
N TYR A 211 -0.25 4.39 -7.06
CA TYR A 211 0.29 5.66 -6.61
C TYR A 211 1.40 5.40 -5.61
N TYR A 212 2.55 6.05 -5.77
CA TYR A 212 3.68 5.94 -4.85
C TYR A 212 4.52 7.21 -4.83
N GLU A 213 5.19 7.43 -3.70
CA GLU A 213 6.25 8.43 -3.55
C GLU A 213 7.56 7.94 -4.19
N ALA A 214 8.14 8.75 -5.07
CA ALA A 214 9.49 8.59 -5.63
C ALA A 214 10.44 9.64 -5.03
N GLU A 215 11.73 9.57 -5.32
CA GLU A 215 12.80 10.37 -4.66
C GLU A 215 12.52 11.89 -4.58
N SER A 216 11.81 12.47 -5.55
CA SER A 216 11.49 13.89 -5.60
C SER A 216 10.02 14.22 -5.88
N ASP A 217 9.18 13.23 -6.19
CA ASP A 217 7.86 13.43 -6.78
C ASP A 217 6.91 12.27 -6.43
N PHE A 218 5.61 12.49 -6.59
CA PHE A 218 4.61 11.42 -6.52
C PHE A 218 4.22 10.95 -7.92
N HIS A 219 4.19 9.64 -8.10
CA HIS A 219 3.94 9.00 -9.38
C HIS A 219 2.62 8.23 -9.35
N LEU A 220 1.85 8.34 -10.44
CA LEU A 220 0.74 7.45 -10.72
C LEU A 220 1.14 6.53 -11.89
N GLU A 221 1.48 5.29 -11.59
CA GLU A 221 1.78 4.26 -12.58
C GLU A 221 0.51 3.53 -13.00
N VAL A 222 0.36 3.34 -14.31
CA VAL A 222 -0.76 2.69 -14.97
C VAL A 222 -0.22 1.45 -15.65
N VAL A 223 -0.72 0.28 -15.23
CA VAL A 223 -0.38 -1.02 -15.79
C VAL A 223 -1.62 -1.59 -16.46
N GLU A 224 -1.61 -1.57 -17.79
CA GLU A 224 -2.73 -2.08 -18.59
C GLU A 224 -2.63 -3.60 -18.77
N VAL A 225 -3.76 -4.28 -18.75
CA VAL A 225 -3.84 -5.67 -19.21
C VAL A 225 -4.04 -5.72 -20.73
N GLU A 226 -4.93 -4.88 -21.27
CA GLU A 226 -5.11 -4.69 -22.72
C GLU A 226 -4.24 -3.54 -23.25
N HIS A 227 -3.34 -3.85 -24.18
CA HIS A 227 -2.41 -2.85 -24.72
C HIS A 227 -3.12 -1.68 -25.43
N GLY A 228 -2.84 -0.46 -24.96
CA GLY A 228 -3.35 0.79 -25.54
C GLY A 228 -4.71 1.22 -25.00
N PHE A 229 -5.21 0.60 -23.93
CA PHE A 229 -6.43 1.02 -23.22
C PHE A 229 -6.41 2.51 -22.85
N PHE A 230 -5.36 2.95 -22.16
CA PHE A 230 -5.08 4.29 -21.70
C PHE A 230 -5.03 5.27 -22.87
N GLU A 231 -4.19 5.01 -23.88
CA GLU A 231 -4.07 5.87 -25.07
C GLU A 231 -5.41 6.06 -25.80
N LYS A 232 -6.21 4.99 -25.93
CA LYS A 232 -7.45 5.01 -26.69
C LYS A 232 -8.65 5.54 -25.90
N LYS A 233 -8.74 5.24 -24.60
CA LYS A 233 -9.94 5.47 -23.78
C LYS A 233 -9.77 6.53 -22.70
N VAL A 234 -8.57 6.67 -22.12
CA VAL A 234 -8.32 7.53 -20.96
C VAL A 234 -7.65 8.84 -21.36
N LEU A 235 -6.57 8.78 -22.12
CA LEU A 235 -5.79 9.93 -22.57
C LEU A 235 -6.65 11.00 -23.28
N PRO A 236 -7.62 10.66 -24.17
CA PRO A 236 -8.49 11.66 -24.79
C PRO A 236 -9.34 12.41 -23.76
N LYS A 237 -9.79 11.73 -22.69
CA LYS A 237 -10.55 12.37 -21.61
C LYS A 237 -9.65 13.28 -20.77
N LEU A 238 -8.42 12.87 -20.49
CA LEU A 238 -7.44 13.69 -19.78
C LEU A 238 -7.08 14.96 -20.56
N ASN A 239 -6.91 14.87 -21.88
CA ASN A 239 -6.67 16.03 -22.76
C ASN A 239 -7.81 17.06 -22.70
N ASN A 240 -9.04 16.64 -22.39
CA ASN A 240 -10.17 17.56 -22.23
C ASN A 240 -10.18 18.25 -20.84
N LEU A 241 -9.50 17.68 -19.85
CA LEU A 241 -9.48 18.16 -18.47
C LEU A 241 -8.25 19.04 -18.16
N PHE A 242 -7.12 18.74 -18.78
CA PHE A 242 -5.85 19.41 -18.52
C PHE A 242 -5.39 20.17 -19.77
N GLN A 243 -5.03 21.44 -19.59
CA GLN A 243 -4.69 22.35 -20.69
C GLN A 243 -3.34 22.03 -21.33
N ASP A 244 -2.42 21.45 -20.57
CA ASP A 244 -1.05 21.13 -21.01
C ASP A 244 -0.70 19.70 -20.55
N ILE A 245 -0.79 18.74 -21.46
CA ILE A 245 -0.27 17.37 -21.28
C ILE A 245 0.98 17.21 -22.14
N SER A 246 2.12 16.93 -21.51
CA SER A 246 3.33 16.50 -22.22
C SER A 246 3.37 14.98 -22.25
N PHE A 247 3.42 14.40 -23.44
CA PHE A 247 3.54 12.95 -23.62
C PHE A 247 4.92 12.62 -24.19
N SER A 248 5.64 11.69 -23.57
CA SER A 248 6.95 11.24 -24.05
C SER A 248 7.03 9.71 -24.12
N HIS A 249 7.70 9.23 -25.15
CA HIS A 249 7.97 7.82 -25.37
C HIS A 249 9.45 7.56 -25.11
N THR A 250 9.76 6.60 -24.26
CA THR A 250 11.13 6.15 -23.99
C THR A 250 11.23 4.73 -24.53
N GLU A 251 11.89 4.59 -25.68
CA GLU A 251 12.27 3.29 -26.24
C GLU A 251 13.70 2.99 -25.76
N GLU A 252 13.87 1.92 -24.98
CA GLU A 252 15.16 1.27 -24.75
C GLU A 252 15.06 -0.23 -25.12
#